data_AF-A0A238FCY2-F1
#
_entry.id   AF-A0A238FCY2-F1
#
_cell.length_a   1.000
_cell.length_b   1.000
_cell.length_c   1.000
_cell.angle_alpha   90.00
_cell.angle_beta   90.00
_cell.angle_gamma   90.00
#
_symmetry.space_group_name_H-M   'P 1'
#
loop_
_entity.id
_entity.type
_entity.pdbx_description
1 polymer ?
#
loop_
_entity_poly.entity_id
_entity_poly.type
_entity_poly.pdbx_seq_one_letter_code
_entity_poly.pdbx_strand_id
1 'polypeptide(L)'
;MNQPASETKHIKSLAYTLPDERVIHLLQDDTVGDSTGRSLWLSAQLLVLYLHLVLHKIKVLERGKDGTWKRKKAIELGAGTGTSPHCFLAPVPATRSSPRLKLEIGLSCLGLMSMYLHSQGYDVLSTDMPFIAHSCLSANFDNNPGLTSSLTVLDPSIPPPRLQSKGLDWSVPSSEWNFNDLHNVALATATTPPDPGPTKNEIENPTATDSPVDPPFDLIVLSDVVYSSTLVKPLINTLKSLSDISPLATAYVAVEVRDPELISGFLLRAKERGWKCSKVDQLILGRLMRSVGWDEAGWEGVEVWCLKRRRTFKQLKSDRSRGTRRSP
;
A
#
# COMPACT_ATOMS: atom_id res chain seq x y z
N MET A 1 17.40 -0.24 17.46
CA MET A 1 16.33 0.74 17.14
C MET A 1 16.44 1.08 15.67
N ASN A 2 15.31 1.29 14.99
CA ASN A 2 15.31 1.66 13.57
C ASN A 2 15.81 3.09 13.42
N GLN A 3 16.70 3.31 12.46
CA GLN A 3 17.11 4.65 12.05
C GLN A 3 16.06 5.27 11.12
N PRO A 4 15.95 6.61 11.06
CA PRO A 4 15.12 7.29 10.07
C PRO A 4 15.51 6.88 8.64
N ALA A 5 14.52 6.77 7.76
CA ALA A 5 14.69 6.34 6.38
C ALA A 5 15.76 7.13 5.60
N SER A 6 15.88 8.44 5.88
CA SER A 6 16.88 9.32 5.29
C SER A 6 18.31 8.85 5.55
N GLU A 7 18.56 8.19 6.67
CA GLU A 7 19.88 7.67 7.07
C GLU A 7 20.13 6.26 6.53
N THR A 8 19.09 5.51 6.15
CA THR A 8 19.24 4.10 5.79
C THR A 8 19.27 3.84 4.29
N LYS A 9 19.12 4.86 3.43
CA LYS A 9 18.99 4.68 1.97
C LYS A 9 20.13 3.88 1.33
N HIS A 10 21.34 4.02 1.86
CA HIS A 10 22.55 3.36 1.35
C HIS A 10 22.70 1.88 1.79
N ILE A 11 21.81 1.39 2.65
CA ILE A 11 21.90 0.06 3.25
C ILE A 11 21.14 -0.95 2.36
N LYS A 12 21.86 -1.73 1.54
CA LYS A 12 21.24 -2.69 0.61
C LYS A 12 20.33 -3.74 1.23
N SER A 13 20.62 -4.17 2.46
CA SER A 13 19.75 -5.08 3.21
C SER A 13 19.55 -4.50 4.60
N LEU A 14 18.39 -3.89 4.80
CA LEU A 14 18.04 -3.19 6.03
C LEU A 14 17.20 -4.12 6.92
N ALA A 15 17.76 -4.49 8.07
CA ALA A 15 16.99 -5.11 9.14
C ALA A 15 16.13 -4.04 9.82
N TYR A 16 14.81 -4.16 9.70
CA TYR A 16 13.83 -3.26 10.28
C TYR A 16 13.03 -3.98 11.38
N THR A 17 13.08 -3.48 12.60
CA THR A 17 12.34 -4.04 13.74
C THR A 17 10.93 -3.47 13.78
N LEU A 18 9.91 -4.31 13.61
CA LEU A 18 8.51 -3.93 13.76
C LEU A 18 8.20 -3.58 15.24
N PRO A 19 7.07 -2.87 15.50
CA PRO A 19 6.71 -2.49 16.86
C PRO A 19 6.48 -3.66 17.84
N ASP A 20 6.24 -4.86 17.31
CA ASP A 20 6.12 -6.10 18.09
C ASP A 20 7.41 -6.95 18.07
N GLU A 21 8.55 -6.29 17.90
CA GLU A 21 9.91 -6.84 17.97
C GLU A 21 10.29 -7.82 16.85
N ARG A 22 9.37 -8.18 15.97
CA ARG A 22 9.69 -8.96 14.77
C ARG A 22 10.59 -8.17 13.84
N VAL A 23 11.59 -8.82 13.28
CA VAL A 23 12.51 -8.19 12.33
C VAL A 23 12.11 -8.60 10.92
N ILE A 24 11.99 -7.61 10.04
CA ILE A 24 11.89 -7.82 8.59
C ILE A 24 13.19 -7.34 7.92
N HIS A 25 13.56 -7.99 6.82
CA HIS A 25 14.74 -7.65 6.05
C HIS A 25 14.30 -7.01 4.73
N LEU A 26 14.50 -5.70 4.62
CA LEU A 26 14.17 -4.91 3.44
C LEU A 26 15.37 -4.85 2.50
N LEU A 27 15.17 -5.31 1.27
CA LEU A 27 16.13 -5.18 0.18
C LEU A 27 15.98 -3.79 -0.44
N GLN A 28 17.06 -3.01 -0.38
CA GLN A 28 17.17 -1.68 -0.95
C GLN A 28 18.21 -1.65 -2.08
N ASP A 29 18.01 -0.76 -3.04
CA ASP A 29 18.93 -0.55 -4.15
C ASP A 29 18.93 0.92 -4.57
N ASP A 30 19.92 1.66 -4.09
CA ASP A 30 20.14 3.06 -4.40
C ASP A 30 20.98 3.29 -5.66
N THR A 31 21.43 2.22 -6.32
CA THR A 31 22.40 2.29 -7.43
C THR A 31 21.76 2.55 -8.78
N VAL A 32 20.49 2.20 -8.96
CA VAL A 32 19.76 2.44 -10.20
C VAL A 32 19.22 3.87 -10.20
N GLY A 33 19.26 4.55 -11.35
CA GLY A 33 18.81 5.95 -11.47
C GLY A 33 17.33 6.18 -11.15
N ASP A 34 16.55 5.12 -10.91
CA ASP A 34 15.18 5.09 -10.40
C ASP A 34 15.11 4.68 -8.91
N SER A 35 16.21 4.85 -8.15
CA SER A 35 16.41 4.46 -6.74
C SER A 35 15.32 4.91 -5.76
N THR A 36 14.52 5.88 -6.16
CA THR A 36 13.38 6.35 -5.39
C THR A 36 12.34 5.25 -5.14
N GLY A 37 12.39 4.15 -5.90
CA GLY A 37 11.53 2.96 -5.83
C GLY A 37 12.01 1.82 -4.96
N ARG A 38 13.27 1.88 -4.59
CA ARG A 38 14.00 0.76 -4.02
C ARG A 38 14.66 1.16 -2.70
N SER A 39 14.15 2.19 -2.04
CA SER A 39 14.63 2.65 -0.75
C SER A 39 13.45 2.80 0.22
N LEU A 40 13.70 2.67 1.51
CA LEU A 40 12.67 2.91 2.53
C LEU A 40 12.38 4.41 2.64
N TRP A 41 11.11 4.78 2.81
CA TRP A 41 10.67 6.16 3.02
C TRP A 41 10.15 6.40 4.43
N LEU A 42 10.36 7.63 4.90
CA LEU A 42 10.06 8.04 6.27
C LEU A 42 8.57 7.95 6.59
N SER A 43 7.71 8.35 5.66
CA SER A 43 6.26 8.28 5.82
C SER A 43 5.79 6.85 6.08
N ALA A 44 6.42 5.84 5.47
CA ALA A 44 6.05 4.43 5.63
C ALA A 44 6.41 3.92 7.03
N GLN A 45 7.59 4.30 7.54
CA GLN A 45 8.00 3.99 8.92
C GLN A 45 7.01 4.59 9.94
N LEU A 46 6.66 5.86 9.75
CA LEU A 46 5.75 6.58 10.63
C LEU A 46 4.31 6.02 10.54
N LEU A 47 3.87 5.63 9.35
CA LEU A 47 2.56 5.00 9.17
C LEU A 47 2.49 3.62 9.82
N VAL A 48 3.53 2.79 9.75
CA VAL A 48 3.57 1.50 10.49
C VAL A 48 3.41 1.71 11.99
N LEU A 49 4.14 2.68 12.57
CA LEU A 49 4.03 3.00 14.00
C LEU A 49 2.63 3.48 14.38
N TYR A 50 2.04 4.34 13.54
CA TYR A 50 0.66 4.80 13.76
C TYR A 50 -0.37 3.68 13.58
N LEU A 51 -0.22 2.81 12.57
CA LEU A 51 -1.08 1.66 12.36
C LEU A 51 -1.00 0.69 13.54
N HIS A 52 0.17 0.48 14.12
CA HIS A 52 0.31 -0.29 15.35
C HIS A 52 -0.51 0.29 16.51
N LEU A 53 -0.44 1.60 16.72
CA LEU A 53 -1.24 2.26 17.74
C LEU A 53 -2.75 2.06 17.52
N VAL A 54 -3.26 2.14 16.28
CA VAL A 54 -4.72 2.11 16.03
C VAL A 54 -5.28 0.72 15.76
N LEU A 55 -4.46 -0.21 15.26
CA LEU A 55 -4.92 -1.54 14.86
C LEU A 55 -4.75 -2.62 15.94
N HIS A 56 -3.90 -2.44 16.96
CA HIS A 56 -3.67 -3.48 17.99
C HIS A 56 -4.94 -3.92 18.75
N LYS A 57 -6.00 -3.11 18.74
CA LYS A 57 -7.30 -3.43 19.37
C LYS A 57 -8.32 -4.05 18.41
N ILE A 58 -7.98 -4.13 17.13
CA ILE A 58 -8.90 -4.60 16.10
C ILE A 58 -8.79 -6.10 15.98
N LYS A 59 -9.93 -6.79 16.10
CA LYS A 59 -10.03 -8.21 15.76
C LYS A 59 -9.83 -8.36 14.25
N VAL A 60 -8.71 -8.93 13.86
CA VAL A 60 -8.36 -9.20 12.45
C VAL A 60 -8.99 -10.50 11.97
N LEU A 61 -9.22 -11.43 12.89
CA LEU A 61 -9.85 -12.72 12.63
C LEU A 61 -11.18 -12.83 13.38
N GLU A 62 -12.22 -13.23 12.68
CA GLU A 62 -13.56 -13.43 13.22
C GLU A 62 -14.11 -14.78 12.76
N ARG A 63 -14.75 -15.54 13.66
CA ARG A 63 -15.39 -16.80 13.31
C ARG A 63 -16.81 -16.53 12.80
N GLY A 64 -17.09 -16.97 11.58
CA GLY A 64 -18.40 -16.92 10.95
C GLY A 64 -19.41 -17.85 11.62
N LYS A 65 -20.70 -17.66 11.30
CA LYS A 65 -21.78 -18.51 11.80
C LYS A 65 -21.68 -19.96 11.31
N ASP A 66 -21.09 -20.17 10.14
CA ASP A 66 -20.78 -21.45 9.54
C ASP A 66 -19.51 -22.10 10.13
N GLY A 67 -18.89 -21.46 11.12
CA GLY A 67 -17.66 -21.92 11.75
C GLY A 67 -16.39 -21.57 10.96
N THR A 68 -16.50 -20.97 9.77
CA THR A 68 -15.36 -20.58 8.94
C THR A 68 -14.66 -19.35 9.51
N TRP A 69 -13.36 -19.25 9.32
CA TRP A 69 -12.59 -18.09 9.75
C TRP A 69 -12.63 -17.01 8.67
N LYS A 70 -13.05 -15.80 9.04
CA LYS A 70 -13.00 -14.61 8.20
C LYS A 70 -11.87 -13.70 8.68
N ARG A 71 -10.98 -13.37 7.75
CA ARG A 71 -9.84 -12.47 7.98
C ARG A 71 -10.12 -11.10 7.37
N LYS A 72 -9.63 -10.04 8.01
CA LYS A 72 -9.65 -8.70 7.43
C LYS A 72 -8.66 -8.60 6.28
N LYS A 73 -9.04 -7.85 5.25
CA LYS A 73 -8.23 -7.66 4.06
C LYS A 73 -7.71 -6.23 3.98
N ALA A 74 -6.46 -6.07 3.58
CA ALA A 74 -5.85 -4.77 3.32
C ALA A 74 -5.29 -4.70 1.91
N ILE A 75 -5.30 -3.51 1.33
CA ILE A 75 -4.60 -3.20 0.09
C ILE A 75 -3.63 -2.04 0.31
N GLU A 76 -2.39 -2.20 -0.10
CA GLU A 76 -1.39 -1.13 -0.17
C GLU A 76 -1.31 -0.62 -1.61
N LEU A 77 -1.44 0.69 -1.80
CA LEU A 77 -1.28 1.34 -3.10
C LEU A 77 0.05 2.06 -3.14
N GLY A 78 0.85 1.81 -4.19
CA GLY A 78 2.13 2.49 -4.36
C GLY A 78 3.18 1.95 -3.39
N ALA A 79 3.21 0.62 -3.23
CA ALA A 79 4.12 -0.04 -2.29
C ALA A 79 5.61 0.08 -2.69
N GLY A 80 5.90 0.47 -3.94
CA GLY A 80 7.21 0.86 -4.49
C GLY A 80 7.08 2.09 -5.42
N THR A 81 7.88 2.25 -6.51
CA THR A 81 7.84 3.44 -7.39
C THR A 81 6.82 3.43 -8.52
N GLY A 82 5.98 4.46 -8.52
CA GLY A 82 5.22 4.98 -9.66
C GLY A 82 6.02 5.89 -10.60
N THR A 83 7.26 5.54 -10.96
CA THR A 83 7.89 6.17 -12.13
C THR A 83 7.38 5.46 -13.38
N SER A 84 6.37 6.03 -14.03
CA SER A 84 6.03 5.59 -15.39
C SER A 84 7.26 5.86 -16.29
N PRO A 85 7.70 4.91 -17.14
CA PRO A 85 8.80 5.14 -18.07
C PRO A 85 8.54 6.34 -19.01
N HIS A 86 7.28 6.74 -19.18
CA HIS A 86 6.91 7.93 -19.95
C HIS A 86 7.27 9.26 -19.29
N CYS A 87 7.51 9.33 -17.98
CA CYS A 87 7.97 10.58 -17.34
C CYS A 87 9.42 10.96 -17.69
N PHE A 88 10.20 10.04 -18.28
CA PHE A 88 11.57 10.33 -18.74
C PHE A 88 11.68 10.78 -20.20
N LEU A 89 10.58 10.73 -20.98
CA LEU A 89 10.63 10.99 -22.44
C LEU A 89 10.17 12.39 -22.85
N ALA A 90 9.89 13.31 -21.93
CA ALA A 90 9.73 14.71 -22.28
C ALA A 90 11.13 15.36 -22.40
N PRO A 91 11.61 15.72 -23.60
CA PRO A 91 12.86 16.45 -23.74
C PRO A 91 12.75 17.81 -23.02
N VAL A 92 13.47 17.97 -21.93
CA VAL A 92 13.61 19.27 -21.26
C VAL A 92 14.45 20.17 -22.17
N PRO A 93 13.94 21.33 -22.62
CA PRO A 93 14.71 22.26 -23.43
C PRO A 93 15.94 22.74 -22.65
N ALA A 94 17.12 22.47 -23.19
CA ALA A 94 18.40 22.84 -22.61
C ALA A 94 18.52 24.37 -22.51
N THR A 95 18.21 24.94 -21.34
CA THR A 95 18.48 26.34 -21.04
C THR A 95 19.27 26.48 -19.73
N ARG A 96 20.37 27.23 -19.88
CA ARG A 96 21.40 27.72 -18.95
C ARG A 96 21.34 27.37 -17.44
N SER A 97 22.41 26.69 -17.01
CA SER A 97 23.15 26.86 -15.75
C SER A 97 22.36 27.38 -14.53
N SER A 98 21.59 26.49 -13.90
CA SER A 98 21.20 26.60 -12.49
C SER A 98 21.68 25.34 -11.76
N PRO A 99 22.03 25.41 -10.46
CA PRO A 99 22.50 24.25 -9.71
C PRO A 99 21.39 23.18 -9.76
N ARG A 100 21.76 21.98 -10.24
CA ARG A 100 20.85 20.86 -10.43
C ARG A 100 20.30 20.43 -9.07
N LEU A 101 19.14 20.97 -8.69
CA LEU A 101 18.27 20.34 -7.69
C LEU A 101 17.89 18.98 -8.26
N LYS A 102 18.57 17.92 -7.79
CA LYS A 102 18.09 16.55 -7.95
C LYS A 102 16.80 16.46 -7.15
N LEU A 103 15.67 16.74 -7.79
CA LEU A 103 14.36 16.50 -7.20
C LEU A 103 14.15 14.98 -7.17
N GLU A 104 14.54 14.36 -6.06
CA GLU A 104 14.23 12.96 -5.77
C GLU A 104 12.72 12.84 -5.54
N ILE A 105 12.00 12.57 -6.62
CA ILE A 105 10.58 12.27 -6.59
C ILE A 105 10.46 10.80 -6.25
N GLY A 106 9.93 10.48 -5.07
CA GLY A 106 9.92 9.09 -4.65
C GLY A 106 8.66 8.61 -3.97
N LEU A 107 8.60 7.29 -4.08
CA LEU A 107 7.49 6.43 -3.86
C LEU A 107 8.18 5.11 -3.55
N SER A 108 8.38 4.77 -2.28
CA SER A 108 8.70 3.39 -1.99
C SER A 108 8.42 3.06 -0.54
N CYS A 109 7.63 2.03 -0.36
CA CYS A 109 7.40 1.47 0.95
C CYS A 109 8.14 0.13 1.08
N LEU A 110 8.78 -0.39 0.03
CA LEU A 110 9.38 -1.74 -0.04
C LEU A 110 8.45 -2.86 0.49
N GLY A 111 7.13 -2.61 0.45
CA GLY A 111 6.13 -3.45 1.10
C GLY A 111 6.21 -3.51 2.64
N LEU A 112 6.91 -2.59 3.33
CA LEU A 112 7.01 -2.49 4.78
C LEU A 112 5.62 -2.48 5.44
N MET A 113 4.67 -1.70 4.92
CA MET A 113 3.32 -1.66 5.46
C MET A 113 2.58 -2.97 5.21
N SER A 114 2.72 -3.54 4.01
CA SER A 114 2.12 -4.84 3.69
C SER A 114 2.63 -5.96 4.57
N MET A 115 3.95 -6.06 4.76
CA MET A 115 4.60 -7.00 5.67
C MET A 115 4.14 -6.78 7.10
N TYR A 116 4.11 -5.53 7.57
CA TYR A 116 3.56 -5.22 8.89
C TYR A 116 2.11 -5.69 9.04
N LEU A 117 1.20 -5.35 8.12
CA LEU A 117 -0.20 -5.77 8.19
C LEU A 117 -0.38 -7.29 8.11
N HIS A 118 0.40 -7.96 7.26
CA HIS A 118 0.43 -9.42 7.15
C HIS A 118 0.90 -10.07 8.46
N SER A 119 1.92 -9.49 9.09
CA SER A 119 2.38 -9.89 10.42
C SER A 119 1.29 -9.73 11.50
N GLN A 120 0.41 -8.73 11.37
CA GLN A 120 -0.77 -8.55 12.23
C GLN A 120 -1.93 -9.51 11.88
N GLY A 121 -1.75 -10.36 10.87
CA GLY A 121 -2.70 -11.37 10.44
C GLY A 121 -3.71 -10.89 9.41
N TYR A 122 -3.47 -9.80 8.69
CA TYR A 122 -4.32 -9.40 7.55
C TYR A 122 -4.02 -10.26 6.33
N ASP A 123 -5.03 -10.49 5.49
CA ASP A 123 -4.77 -10.82 4.08
C ASP A 123 -4.41 -9.52 3.35
N VAL A 124 -3.26 -9.47 2.71
CA VAL A 124 -2.71 -8.24 2.15
C VAL A 124 -2.44 -8.38 0.66
N LEU A 125 -2.96 -7.41 -0.10
CA LEU A 125 -2.61 -7.18 -1.49
C LEU A 125 -1.73 -5.93 -1.58
N SER A 126 -0.43 -6.13 -1.83
CA SER A 126 0.52 -5.06 -2.09
C SER A 126 0.53 -4.73 -3.57
N THR A 127 0.34 -3.46 -3.93
CA THR A 127 0.25 -3.07 -5.35
C THR A 127 1.19 -1.95 -5.72
N ASP A 128 1.70 -2.03 -6.94
CA ASP A 128 2.53 -1.00 -7.57
C ASP A 128 2.49 -1.12 -9.09
N MET A 129 3.29 -0.35 -9.82
CA MET A 129 3.56 -0.62 -11.24
C MET A 129 4.08 -2.07 -11.41
N PRO A 130 3.69 -2.78 -12.50
CA PRO A 130 4.03 -4.19 -12.69
C PRO A 130 5.51 -4.53 -12.48
N PHE A 131 6.41 -3.72 -13.05
CA PHE A 131 7.85 -3.96 -12.92
C PHE A 131 8.35 -3.86 -11.48
N ILE A 132 7.78 -2.99 -10.65
CA ILE A 132 8.10 -2.88 -9.22
C ILE A 132 7.47 -4.02 -8.42
N ALA A 133 6.20 -4.32 -8.72
CA ALA A 133 5.48 -5.37 -8.02
C ALA A 133 6.14 -6.74 -8.19
N HIS A 134 6.59 -7.05 -9.42
CA HIS A 134 7.16 -8.36 -9.75
C HIS A 134 8.64 -8.49 -9.45
N SER A 135 9.37 -7.37 -9.32
CA SER A 135 10.79 -7.41 -8.94
C SER A 135 10.98 -7.10 -7.46
N CYS A 136 10.78 -5.84 -7.06
CA CYS A 136 11.12 -5.32 -5.74
C CYS A 136 10.23 -5.89 -4.63
N LEU A 137 8.90 -5.88 -4.82
CA LEU A 137 7.99 -6.35 -3.76
C LEU A 137 8.08 -7.86 -3.57
N SER A 138 8.03 -8.64 -4.66
CA SER A 138 8.18 -10.09 -4.58
C SER A 138 9.50 -10.48 -3.92
N ALA A 139 10.63 -9.88 -4.31
CA ALA A 139 11.92 -10.17 -3.69
C ALA A 139 11.94 -9.84 -2.18
N ASN A 140 11.30 -8.74 -1.76
CA ASN A 140 11.16 -8.41 -0.35
C ASN A 140 10.29 -9.43 0.41
N PHE A 141 9.20 -9.91 -0.19
CA PHE A 141 8.33 -10.90 0.44
C PHE A 141 9.01 -12.27 0.56
N ASP A 142 9.69 -12.71 -0.49
CA ASP A 142 10.46 -13.96 -0.51
C ASP A 142 11.61 -13.94 0.49
N ASN A 143 12.17 -12.76 0.77
CA ASN A 143 13.21 -12.56 1.78
C ASN A 143 12.68 -12.57 3.23
N ASN A 144 11.36 -12.67 3.43
CA ASN A 144 10.70 -12.67 4.74
C ASN A 144 9.70 -13.85 4.90
N PRO A 145 10.09 -15.12 4.62
CA PRO A 145 9.15 -16.26 4.56
C PRO A 145 8.54 -16.62 5.92
N GLY A 146 9.18 -16.21 7.02
CA GLY A 146 8.77 -16.50 8.40
C GLY A 146 7.81 -15.47 9.00
N LEU A 147 7.36 -14.46 8.23
CA LEU A 147 6.53 -13.37 8.73
C LEU A 147 5.08 -13.82 8.98
N THR A 148 4.87 -14.88 9.75
CA THR A 148 3.52 -15.35 10.09
C THR A 148 3.01 -14.65 11.34
N SER A 149 1.70 -14.46 11.40
CA SER A 149 1.04 -13.96 12.61
C SER A 149 1.10 -15.02 13.72
N SER A 150 1.39 -14.61 14.96
CA SER A 150 1.34 -15.52 16.12
C SER A 150 -0.01 -16.24 16.27
N LEU A 151 -1.08 -15.71 15.66
CA LEU A 151 -2.42 -16.32 15.68
C LEU A 151 -2.46 -17.72 15.05
N THR A 152 -1.69 -17.98 13.98
CA THR A 152 -1.70 -19.29 13.31
C THR A 152 -0.92 -20.35 14.07
N VAL A 153 -0.01 -19.93 14.95
CA VAL A 153 0.73 -20.84 15.84
C VAL A 153 -0.19 -21.42 16.92
N LEU A 154 -1.23 -20.68 17.34
CA LEU A 154 -2.11 -21.07 18.43
C LEU A 154 -3.22 -22.05 18.01
N ASP A 155 -3.68 -22.00 16.76
CA ASP A 155 -4.71 -22.90 16.23
C ASP A 155 -4.37 -23.29 14.78
N PRO A 156 -3.89 -24.53 14.55
CA PRO A 156 -3.53 -25.03 13.22
C PRO A 156 -4.69 -25.10 12.22
N SER A 157 -5.94 -24.98 12.68
CA SER A 157 -7.10 -24.91 11.78
C SER A 157 -7.26 -23.55 11.11
N ILE A 158 -6.57 -22.51 11.61
CA ILE A 158 -6.57 -21.17 11.03
C ILE A 158 -5.54 -21.14 9.89
N PRO A 159 -5.95 -20.94 8.63
CA PRO A 159 -4.99 -20.81 7.53
C PRO A 159 -4.11 -19.56 7.73
N PRO A 160 -2.84 -19.60 7.32
CA PRO A 160 -1.95 -18.46 7.42
C PRO A 160 -2.50 -17.24 6.66
N PRO A 161 -2.21 -16.00 7.12
CA PRO A 161 -2.54 -14.81 6.35
C PRO A 161 -1.83 -14.83 4.99
N ARG A 162 -2.48 -14.31 3.95
CA ARG A 162 -1.95 -14.23 2.60
C ARG A 162 -1.25 -12.88 2.37
N LEU A 163 -0.12 -12.90 1.67
CA LEU A 163 0.60 -11.70 1.22
C LEU A 163 0.89 -11.85 -0.26
N GLN A 164 0.33 -10.97 -1.09
CA GLN A 164 0.47 -11.01 -2.55
C GLN A 164 0.97 -9.67 -3.07
N SER A 165 1.84 -9.69 -4.08
CA SER A 165 2.22 -8.51 -4.88
C SER A 165 1.53 -8.56 -6.24
N LYS A 166 0.90 -7.48 -6.68
CA LYS A 166 0.31 -7.37 -8.04
C LYS A 166 0.53 -6.00 -8.67
N GLY A 167 0.64 -5.98 -9.99
CA GLY A 167 0.66 -4.76 -10.79
C GLY A 167 -0.70 -4.04 -10.76
N LEU A 168 -0.72 -2.74 -10.46
CA LEU A 168 -1.89 -1.87 -10.51
C LEU A 168 -1.46 -0.49 -11.02
N ASP A 169 -1.61 -0.28 -12.33
CA ASP A 169 -1.45 1.05 -12.92
C ASP A 169 -2.71 1.90 -12.66
N TRP A 170 -2.57 2.97 -11.88
CA TRP A 170 -3.69 3.86 -11.52
C TRP A 170 -4.30 4.62 -12.70
N SER A 171 -3.60 4.67 -13.84
CA SER A 171 -4.12 5.28 -15.07
C SER A 171 -5.15 4.39 -15.76
N VAL A 172 -5.17 3.09 -15.47
CA VAL A 172 -6.09 2.13 -16.06
C VAL A 172 -7.48 2.27 -15.41
N PRO A 173 -8.56 2.44 -16.21
CA PRO A 173 -9.92 2.52 -15.70
C PRO A 173 -10.32 1.27 -14.89
N SER A 174 -11.08 1.47 -13.82
CA SER A 174 -11.49 0.35 -12.95
C SER A 174 -12.42 -0.68 -13.60
N SER A 175 -12.96 -0.39 -14.78
CA SER A 175 -13.70 -1.36 -15.60
C SER A 175 -12.81 -2.46 -16.19
N GLU A 176 -11.50 -2.23 -16.26
CA GLU A 176 -10.52 -3.14 -16.82
C GLU A 176 -9.75 -3.91 -15.73
N TRP A 177 -10.08 -3.68 -14.44
CA TRP A 177 -9.40 -4.36 -13.35
C TRP A 177 -9.82 -5.83 -13.24
N ASN A 178 -8.83 -6.71 -13.07
CA ASN A 178 -9.04 -8.14 -12.86
C ASN A 178 -8.27 -8.63 -11.64
N PHE A 179 -8.93 -8.72 -10.49
CA PHE A 179 -8.31 -9.24 -9.25
C PHE A 179 -7.97 -10.73 -9.30
N ASN A 180 -8.53 -11.48 -10.25
CA ASN A 180 -8.24 -12.91 -10.43
C ASN A 180 -6.98 -13.17 -11.25
N ASP A 181 -6.46 -12.16 -11.95
CA ASP A 181 -5.16 -12.28 -12.61
C ASP A 181 -4.08 -12.48 -11.54
N LEU A 182 -3.18 -13.43 -11.78
CA LEU A 182 -2.16 -13.83 -10.81
C LEU A 182 -1.14 -12.71 -10.55
N HIS A 183 -0.87 -11.88 -11.56
CA HIS A 183 0.24 -10.94 -11.55
C HIS A 183 -0.21 -9.49 -11.58
N ASN A 184 -1.34 -9.15 -12.20
CA ASN A 184 -1.74 -7.76 -12.44
C ASN A 184 -3.23 -7.53 -12.18
N VAL A 185 -3.55 -6.66 -11.22
CA VAL A 185 -4.91 -6.12 -11.10
C VAL A 185 -5.26 -5.26 -12.30
N ALA A 186 -4.32 -4.43 -12.76
CA ALA A 186 -4.52 -3.58 -13.93
C ALA A 186 -3.21 -3.36 -14.66
N LEU A 187 -3.18 -3.73 -15.94
CA LEU A 187 -2.06 -3.50 -16.85
C LEU A 187 -2.58 -2.62 -17.98
N ALA A 188 -1.96 -1.47 -18.21
CA ALA A 188 -2.20 -0.73 -19.44
C ALA A 188 -1.83 -1.68 -20.57
N THR A 189 -2.80 -2.16 -21.35
CA THR A 189 -2.56 -3.14 -22.41
C THR A 189 -1.45 -2.60 -23.31
N ALA A 190 -0.24 -3.09 -23.10
CA ALA A 190 0.81 -2.91 -24.05
C ALA A 190 0.33 -3.69 -25.26
N THR A 191 0.19 -2.99 -26.38
CA THR A 191 -0.15 -3.51 -27.70
C THR A 191 0.84 -4.55 -28.21
N THR A 192 1.72 -5.08 -27.36
CA THR A 192 2.68 -6.12 -27.71
C THR A 192 1.92 -7.41 -28.00
N PRO A 193 2.07 -7.97 -29.21
CA PRO A 193 1.61 -9.31 -29.52
C PRO A 193 2.14 -10.30 -28.48
N PRO A 194 1.39 -11.35 -28.15
CA PRO A 194 1.87 -12.38 -27.24
C PRO A 194 3.18 -12.94 -27.79
N ASP A 195 4.27 -12.69 -27.07
CA ASP A 195 5.56 -13.29 -27.36
C ASP A 195 5.38 -14.81 -27.22
N PRO A 196 5.71 -15.63 -28.25
CA PRO A 196 5.66 -17.08 -28.15
C PRO A 196 6.81 -17.59 -27.27
N GLY A 197 6.77 -17.23 -25.98
CA GLY A 197 7.67 -17.69 -24.94
C GLY A 197 7.31 -19.09 -24.44
N PRO A 198 8.27 -19.74 -23.75
CA PRO A 198 8.41 -21.20 -23.69
C PRO A 198 7.20 -21.92 -23.10
N THR A 199 6.90 -23.07 -23.70
CA THR A 199 5.86 -24.03 -23.34
C THR A 199 5.89 -24.37 -21.84
N LYS A 200 4.95 -23.79 -21.09
CA LYS A 200 4.64 -24.13 -19.69
C LYS A 200 4.12 -25.57 -19.62
N ASN A 201 4.93 -26.50 -19.15
CA ASN A 201 4.56 -27.90 -18.91
C ASN A 201 4.68 -28.31 -17.44
N GLU A 202 4.42 -27.38 -16.52
CA GLU A 202 4.25 -27.69 -15.09
C GLU A 202 2.94 -27.04 -14.62
N ILE A 203 1.84 -27.78 -14.77
CA ILE A 203 0.58 -27.47 -14.09
C ILE A 203 0.68 -28.13 -12.72
N GLU A 204 1.37 -27.46 -11.80
CA GLU A 204 1.19 -27.76 -10.38
C GLU A 204 -0.20 -27.27 -9.97
N ASN A 205 -0.98 -28.15 -9.34
CA ASN A 205 -2.30 -27.79 -8.83
C ASN A 205 -2.14 -26.62 -7.83
N PRO A 206 -2.82 -25.49 -8.02
CA PRO A 206 -2.72 -24.35 -7.12
C PRO A 206 -3.12 -24.81 -5.72
N THR A 207 -2.21 -24.60 -4.78
CA THR A 207 -2.44 -24.91 -3.37
C THR A 207 -3.46 -23.91 -2.82
N ALA A 208 -4.19 -24.24 -1.75
CA ALA A 208 -5.22 -23.36 -1.19
C ALA A 208 -4.70 -21.95 -0.80
N THR A 209 -3.38 -21.80 -0.64
CA THR A 209 -2.64 -20.55 -0.45
C THR A 209 -2.65 -19.62 -1.67
N ASP A 210 -2.99 -20.11 -2.87
CA ASP A 210 -2.95 -19.34 -4.11
C ASP A 210 -4.26 -18.60 -4.41
N SER A 211 -5.25 -18.71 -3.52
CA SER A 211 -6.49 -17.93 -3.67
C SER A 211 -6.18 -16.42 -3.70
N PRO A 212 -6.77 -15.65 -4.63
CA PRO A 212 -6.46 -14.23 -4.76
C PRO A 212 -6.94 -13.43 -3.53
N VAL A 213 -6.15 -12.45 -3.11
CA VAL A 213 -6.60 -11.45 -2.14
C VAL A 213 -7.43 -10.40 -2.88
N ASP A 214 -8.75 -10.55 -2.82
CA ASP A 214 -9.73 -9.77 -3.57
C ASP A 214 -10.59 -8.86 -2.66
N PRO A 215 -11.22 -7.80 -3.21
CA PRO A 215 -12.18 -6.98 -2.47
C PRO A 215 -13.38 -7.80 -1.94
N PRO A 216 -14.10 -7.32 -0.90
CA PRO A 216 -13.95 -6.02 -0.27
C PRO A 216 -12.75 -5.95 0.68
N PHE A 217 -12.07 -4.81 0.68
CA PHE A 217 -11.00 -4.50 1.62
C PHE A 217 -11.56 -3.78 2.87
N ASP A 218 -10.95 -4.05 4.03
CA ASP A 218 -11.25 -3.34 5.28
C ASP A 218 -10.34 -2.11 5.45
N LEU A 219 -9.16 -2.16 4.85
CA LEU A 219 -8.11 -1.15 4.99
C LEU A 219 -7.47 -0.85 3.63
N ILE A 220 -7.23 0.43 3.36
CA ILE A 220 -6.41 0.90 2.24
C ILE A 220 -5.26 1.72 2.85
N VAL A 221 -4.01 1.44 2.50
CA VAL A 221 -2.85 2.19 3.00
C VAL A 221 -2.02 2.73 1.84
N LEU A 222 -1.49 3.95 2.02
CA LEU A 222 -0.68 4.66 1.05
C LEU A 222 0.41 5.46 1.78
N SER A 223 1.63 5.47 1.25
CA SER A 223 2.72 6.29 1.77
C SER A 223 3.47 7.00 0.65
N ASP A 224 3.68 8.31 0.78
CA ASP A 224 4.40 9.18 -0.17
C ASP A 224 3.94 9.06 -1.63
N VAL A 225 2.66 8.75 -1.85
CA VAL A 225 2.08 8.62 -3.20
C VAL A 225 1.65 9.93 -3.85
N VAL A 226 1.72 11.04 -3.13
CA VAL A 226 1.24 12.36 -3.57
C VAL A 226 2.44 13.29 -3.82
N TYR A 227 3.12 13.10 -4.95
CA TYR A 227 4.33 13.83 -5.32
C TYR A 227 4.28 14.44 -6.73
N SER A 228 3.28 14.08 -7.54
CA SER A 228 3.07 14.65 -8.86
C SER A 228 1.60 15.01 -9.07
N SER A 229 1.35 16.22 -9.56
CA SER A 229 0.01 16.70 -9.91
C SER A 229 -0.66 15.85 -10.98
N THR A 230 0.11 15.23 -11.89
CA THR A 230 -0.40 14.36 -12.95
C THR A 230 -1.00 13.06 -12.40
N LEU A 231 -0.53 12.60 -11.23
CA LEU A 231 -0.98 11.36 -10.59
C LEU A 231 -2.17 11.56 -9.65
N VAL A 232 -2.46 12.80 -9.24
CA VAL A 232 -3.57 13.08 -8.32
C VAL A 232 -4.90 12.59 -8.87
N LYS A 233 -5.20 12.86 -10.15
CA LYS A 233 -6.46 12.43 -10.77
C LYS A 233 -6.58 10.89 -10.84
N PRO A 234 -5.63 10.12 -11.41
CA PRO A 234 -5.72 8.67 -11.45
C PRO A 234 -5.72 8.04 -10.04
N LEU A 235 -4.94 8.56 -9.09
CA LEU A 235 -4.96 8.09 -7.70
C LEU A 235 -6.33 8.28 -7.03
N ILE A 236 -6.95 9.46 -7.17
CA ILE A 236 -8.29 9.74 -6.61
C ILE A 236 -9.35 8.83 -7.26
N ASN A 237 -9.25 8.57 -8.56
CA ASN A 237 -10.15 7.64 -9.24
C ASN A 237 -9.97 6.21 -8.70
N THR A 238 -8.72 5.76 -8.52
CA THR A 238 -8.40 4.45 -7.95
C THR A 238 -8.96 4.29 -6.53
N LEU A 239 -8.70 5.26 -5.65
CA LEU A 239 -9.27 5.29 -4.28
C LEU A 239 -10.79 5.22 -4.29
N LYS A 240 -11.44 5.99 -5.17
CA LYS A 240 -12.89 5.98 -5.32
C LYS A 240 -13.40 4.60 -5.73
N SER A 241 -12.82 3.99 -6.76
CA SER A 241 -13.25 2.69 -7.27
C SER A 241 -13.06 1.57 -6.25
N LEU A 242 -11.91 1.54 -5.56
CA LEU A 242 -11.68 0.60 -4.45
C LEU A 242 -12.68 0.78 -3.33
N SER A 243 -13.08 2.02 -3.04
CA SER A 243 -14.07 2.31 -1.99
C SER A 243 -15.51 2.09 -2.44
N ASP A 244 -15.79 2.05 -3.75
CA ASP A 244 -17.10 1.65 -4.29
C ASP A 244 -17.30 0.14 -4.04
N ILE A 245 -16.27 -0.67 -4.32
CA ILE A 245 -16.30 -2.12 -4.09
C ILE A 245 -16.00 -2.51 -2.64
N SER A 246 -15.43 -1.59 -1.85
CA SER A 246 -15.08 -1.77 -0.43
C SER A 246 -15.70 -0.63 0.43
N PRO A 247 -17.03 -0.56 0.57
CA PRO A 247 -17.74 0.59 1.16
C PRO A 247 -17.56 0.74 2.68
N LEU A 248 -16.80 -0.15 3.32
CA LEU A 248 -16.42 -0.07 4.73
C LEU A 248 -14.94 0.24 4.92
N ALA A 249 -14.16 0.27 3.84
CA ALA A 249 -12.73 0.50 3.92
C ALA A 249 -12.42 1.85 4.57
N THR A 250 -11.46 1.84 5.48
CA THR A 250 -10.79 3.07 5.93
C THR A 250 -9.49 3.22 5.17
N ALA A 251 -9.21 4.41 4.64
CA ALA A 251 -7.95 4.70 4.00
C ALA A 251 -7.05 5.49 4.95
N TYR A 252 -5.78 5.12 5.04
CA TYR A 252 -4.73 5.91 5.68
C TYR A 252 -3.69 6.32 4.66
N VAL A 253 -3.35 7.60 4.68
CA VAL A 253 -2.39 8.22 3.77
C VAL A 253 -1.32 8.87 4.64
N ALA A 254 -0.07 8.46 4.51
CA ALA A 254 1.06 9.19 5.07
C ALA A 254 1.83 9.89 3.95
N VAL A 255 2.19 11.16 4.17
CA VAL A 255 2.90 11.98 3.18
C VAL A 255 3.94 12.85 3.86
N GLU A 256 5.12 12.96 3.27
CA GLU A 256 6.09 14.01 3.53
C GLU A 256 5.67 15.29 2.77
N VAL A 257 5.49 16.39 3.49
CA VAL A 257 5.00 17.66 2.95
C VAL A 257 6.10 18.40 2.22
N ARG A 258 6.32 18.01 0.96
CA ARG A 258 7.27 18.65 0.04
C ARG A 258 6.65 19.79 -0.77
N ASP A 259 5.38 19.64 -1.11
CA ASP A 259 4.56 20.63 -1.80
C ASP A 259 3.19 20.73 -1.09
N PRO A 260 3.02 21.72 -0.20
CA PRO A 260 1.76 21.91 0.53
C PRO A 260 0.56 22.16 -0.39
N GLU A 261 0.75 22.77 -1.55
CA GLU A 261 -0.33 23.06 -2.51
C GLU A 261 -0.79 21.79 -3.20
N LEU A 262 0.15 20.93 -3.60
CA LEU A 262 -0.17 19.62 -4.18
C LEU A 262 -0.97 18.74 -3.21
N ILE A 263 -0.53 18.65 -1.95
CA ILE A 263 -1.22 17.86 -0.92
C ILE A 263 -2.60 18.45 -0.63
N SER A 264 -2.70 19.78 -0.49
CA SER A 264 -3.98 20.46 -0.30
C SER A 264 -4.93 20.22 -1.49
N GLY A 265 -4.42 20.27 -2.72
CA GLY A 265 -5.16 19.99 -3.93
C GLY A 265 -5.60 18.53 -4.07
N PHE A 266 -4.81 17.57 -3.59
CA PHE A 266 -5.21 16.16 -3.48
C PHE A 266 -6.36 16.00 -2.47
N LEU A 267 -6.21 16.56 -1.27
CA LEU A 267 -7.22 16.45 -0.20
C LEU A 267 -8.53 17.14 -0.57
N LEU A 268 -8.48 18.28 -1.26
CA LEU A 268 -9.67 18.96 -1.78
C LEU A 268 -10.42 18.08 -2.78
N ARG A 269 -9.73 17.52 -3.78
CA ARG A 269 -10.34 16.61 -4.77
C ARG A 269 -10.89 15.33 -4.12
N ALA A 270 -10.23 14.81 -3.09
CA ALA A 270 -10.78 13.71 -2.30
C ALA A 270 -12.13 14.11 -1.64
N LYS A 271 -12.19 15.28 -1.00
CA LYS A 271 -13.44 15.78 -0.39
C LYS A 271 -14.56 15.94 -1.41
N GLU A 272 -14.27 16.49 -2.59
CA GLU A 272 -15.22 16.63 -3.70
C GLU A 272 -15.78 15.27 -4.16
N ARG A 273 -14.97 14.20 -4.07
CA ARG A 273 -15.41 12.82 -4.34
C ARG A 273 -16.10 12.12 -3.16
N GLY A 274 -16.46 12.87 -2.11
CA GLY A 274 -17.27 12.38 -0.99
C GLY A 274 -16.47 11.81 0.18
N TRP A 275 -15.16 12.07 0.23
CA TRP A 275 -14.32 11.65 1.35
C TRP A 275 -14.37 12.65 2.51
N LYS A 276 -14.42 12.14 3.74
CA LYS A 276 -14.05 12.88 4.93
C LYS A 276 -12.56 12.65 5.18
N CYS A 277 -11.75 13.69 5.02
CA CYS A 277 -10.32 13.67 5.31
C CYS A 277 -10.07 14.28 6.70
N SER A 278 -9.41 13.54 7.59
CA SER A 278 -9.07 14.00 8.95
C SER A 278 -7.57 13.82 9.17
N LYS A 279 -6.85 14.89 9.45
CA LYS A 279 -5.42 14.83 9.82
C LYS A 279 -5.29 14.16 11.19
N VAL A 280 -4.32 13.28 11.34
CA VAL A 280 -3.95 12.71 12.64
C VAL A 280 -3.27 13.80 13.48
N ASP A 281 -3.58 13.83 14.76
CA ASP A 281 -3.00 14.80 15.70
C ASP A 281 -1.47 14.61 15.77
N GLN A 282 -0.74 15.70 15.52
CA GLN A 282 0.72 15.70 15.55
C GLN A 282 1.29 15.41 16.95
N LEU A 283 0.53 15.68 18.02
CA LEU A 283 0.92 15.29 19.38
C LEU A 283 0.88 13.77 19.60
N ILE A 284 0.04 13.04 18.85
CA ILE A 284 0.02 11.57 18.87
C ILE A 284 1.25 11.05 18.13
N LEU A 285 1.52 11.59 16.93
CA LEU A 285 2.69 11.20 16.14
C LEU A 285 3.99 11.49 16.89
N GLY A 286 4.16 12.69 17.45
CA GLY A 286 5.34 13.03 18.24
C GLY A 286 5.53 12.17 19.49
N ARG A 287 4.44 11.70 20.12
CA ARG A 287 4.55 10.72 21.22
C ARG A 287 5.03 9.36 20.73
N LEU A 288 4.55 8.90 19.57
CA LEU A 288 5.00 7.65 18.95
C LEU A 288 6.48 7.73 18.55
N MET A 289 6.91 8.81 17.92
CA MET A 289 8.30 8.97 17.47
C MET A 289 9.28 9.02 18.64
N ARG A 290 8.93 9.75 19.71
CA ARG A 290 9.73 9.72 20.95
C ARG A 290 9.81 8.33 21.59
N SER A 291 8.77 7.51 21.47
CA SER A 291 8.79 6.14 22.01
C SER A 291 9.77 5.21 21.30
N VAL A 292 10.16 5.54 20.05
CA VAL A 292 11.18 4.80 19.29
C VAL A 292 12.53 5.54 19.25
N GLY A 293 12.70 6.57 20.08
CA GLY A 293 13.96 7.31 20.24
C GLY A 293 14.23 8.36 19.16
N TRP A 294 13.23 8.75 18.36
CA TRP A 294 13.38 9.81 17.37
C TRP A 294 13.04 11.18 17.97
N ASP A 295 13.84 12.19 17.62
CA ASP A 295 13.57 13.58 17.92
C ASP A 295 12.60 14.19 16.89
N GLU A 296 12.26 15.47 17.03
CA GLU A 296 11.35 16.15 16.09
C GLU A 296 11.95 16.27 14.68
N ALA A 297 13.25 16.53 14.58
CA ALA A 297 13.94 16.70 13.30
C ALA A 297 13.92 15.43 12.44
N GLY A 298 13.92 14.24 13.06
CA GLY A 298 13.88 12.96 12.36
C GLY A 298 12.57 12.66 11.62
N TRP A 299 11.47 13.37 11.91
CA TRP A 299 10.17 13.13 11.27
C TRP A 299 9.38 14.40 10.92
N GLU A 300 9.93 15.58 11.15
CA GLU A 300 9.31 16.86 10.80
C GLU A 300 8.87 16.86 9.33
N GLY A 301 7.71 17.45 9.07
CA GLY A 301 7.14 17.52 7.73
C GLY A 301 6.34 16.30 7.30
N VAL A 302 6.29 15.21 8.08
CA VAL A 302 5.41 14.08 7.77
C VAL A 302 4.00 14.27 8.37
N GLU A 303 2.99 14.03 7.55
CA GLU A 303 1.59 14.05 7.94
C GLU A 303 0.92 12.70 7.71
N VAL A 304 0.04 12.30 8.64
CA VAL A 304 -0.86 11.15 8.44
C VAL A 304 -2.30 11.64 8.36
N TRP A 305 -3.04 11.11 7.40
CA TRP A 305 -4.43 11.45 7.12
C TRP A 305 -5.29 10.19 7.13
N CYS A 306 -6.44 10.27 7.79
CA CYS A 306 -7.50 9.26 7.74
C CYS A 306 -8.60 9.72 6.79
N LEU A 307 -8.84 8.91 5.76
CA LEU A 307 -9.84 9.12 4.74
C LEU A 307 -10.97 8.10 4.94
N LYS A 308 -12.18 8.61 5.17
CA LYS A 308 -13.40 7.79 5.29
C LYS A 308 -14.45 8.28 4.32
N ARG A 309 -14.98 7.39 3.49
CA ARG A 309 -16.00 7.76 2.52
C ARG A 309 -17.34 7.98 3.20
N ARG A 310 -18.00 9.12 2.92
CA ARG A 310 -19.35 9.37 3.41
C ARG A 310 -20.31 8.44 2.68
N ARG A 311 -21.05 7.63 3.43
CA ARG A 311 -22.14 6.83 2.87
C ARG A 311 -23.27 7.76 2.50
N THR A 312 -23.76 7.62 1.27
CA THR A 312 -25.00 8.31 0.88
C THR A 312 -26.19 7.63 1.54
N PHE A 313 -27.24 8.39 1.86
CA PHE A 313 -28.47 7.85 2.44
C PHE A 313 -29.10 6.75 1.56
N LYS A 314 -28.93 6.86 0.22
CA LYS A 314 -29.38 5.85 -0.75
C LYS A 314 -28.64 4.52 -0.59
N GLN A 315 -27.31 4.55 -0.38
CA GLN A 315 -26.53 3.34 -0.11
C GLN A 315 -26.98 2.67 1.19
N LEU A 316 -27.19 3.45 2.25
CA LEU A 316 -27.69 2.92 3.53
C LEU A 316 -29.06 2.25 3.41
N LYS A 317 -29.97 2.79 2.59
CA LYS A 317 -31.28 2.17 2.32
C LYS A 317 -31.16 0.87 1.50
N SER A 318 -30.33 0.88 0.46
CA SER A 318 -30.06 -0.31 -0.36
C SER A 318 -29.50 -1.47 0.49
N ASP A 319 -28.54 -1.19 1.35
CA ASP A 319 -27.94 -2.20 2.23
C ASP A 319 -28.96 -2.78 3.21
N ARG A 320 -29.83 -1.94 3.80
CA ARG A 320 -30.92 -2.40 4.67
C ARG A 320 -31.90 -3.31 3.92
N SER A 321 -32.26 -2.97 2.69
CA SER A 321 -33.17 -3.80 1.87
C SER A 321 -32.56 -5.14 1.43
N ARG A 322 -31.23 -5.23 1.31
CA ARG A 322 -30.54 -6.50 1.02
C ARG A 322 -30.39 -7.37 2.28
N GLY A 323 -30.25 -6.76 3.45
CA GLY A 323 -30.17 -7.47 4.72
C GLY A 323 -31.47 -8.16 5.14
N THR A 324 -32.64 -7.60 4.81
CA THR A 324 -33.95 -8.17 5.17
C THR A 324 -34.47 -9.26 4.24
N ARG A 325 -33.83 -9.51 3.08
CA ARG A 325 -34.23 -10.58 2.14
C ARG A 325 -33.43 -11.89 2.27
N ARG A 326 -32.58 -12.03 3.30
CA ARG A 326 -31.91 -13.30 3.63
C ARG A 326 -32.57 -14.00 4.82
N SER A 327 -33.78 -14.49 4.62
CA SER A 327 -34.47 -15.56 5.37
C SER A 327 -35.58 -16.06 4.43
N PRO A 328 -35.75 -17.37 4.18
CA PRO A 328 -35.85 -18.42 5.19
C PRO A 328 -34.55 -19.16 5.48
#